data_AF-A0A350ZXX2-F1
#
_entry.id   AF-A0A350ZXX2-F1
#
_cell.length_a   1.000
_cell.length_b   1.000
_cell.length_c   1.000
_cell.angle_alpha   90.00
_cell.angle_beta   90.00
_cell.angle_gamma   90.00
#
_symmetry.space_group_name_H-M   'P 1'
#
loop_
_entity.id
_entity.type
_entity.pdbx_description
1 polymer ?
#
loop_
_entity_poly.entity_id
_entity_poly.type
_entity_poly.pdbx_seq_one_letter_code
_entity_poly.pdbx_strand_id
1 'polypeptide(L)'
;KTLLTEGVAALDRLAKLRFKKAYTDLPKESDRLTLLYVIEHGAFFQKVKGHLVTGFYDNKAVWQLFGYEGSSWEKGGYINRGFDDIDWLDEA
;
A
#
# COMPACT_ATOMS: atom_id res chain seq x y z
N LYS A 1 -1.96 8.30 -17.23
CA LYS A 1 -3.17 7.46 -17.45
C LYS A 1 -2.79 6.09 -18.01
N THR A 2 -2.05 6.03 -19.13
CA THR A 2 -1.58 4.79 -19.77
C THR A 2 -0.88 3.79 -18.84
N LEU A 3 0.12 4.26 -18.06
CA LEU A 3 0.84 3.40 -17.10
C LEU A 3 -0.09 2.63 -16.14
N LEU A 4 -1.16 3.28 -15.67
CA LEU A 4 -2.09 2.66 -14.73
C LEU A 4 -3.01 1.66 -15.44
N THR A 5 -3.58 2.04 -16.58
CA THR A 5 -4.48 1.16 -17.34
C THR A 5 -3.75 -0.08 -17.86
N GLU A 6 -2.53 0.08 -18.37
CA GLU A 6 -1.70 -1.02 -18.85
C GLU A 6 -1.19 -1.90 -17.71
N GLY A 7 -0.81 -1.29 -16.59
CA GLY A 7 -0.36 -2.00 -15.40
C GLY A 7 -1.45 -2.88 -14.78
N VAL A 8 -2.68 -2.35 -14.66
CA VAL A 8 -3.84 -3.13 -14.22
C VAL A 8 -4.11 -4.29 -15.18
N ALA A 9 -4.09 -4.04 -16.50
CA ALA A 9 -4.28 -5.09 -17.49
C ALA A 9 -3.17 -6.14 -17.45
N ALA A 10 -1.92 -5.75 -17.17
CA ALA A 10 -0.79 -6.66 -17.03
C ALA A 10 -0.92 -7.55 -15.78
N LEU A 11 -1.29 -6.97 -14.64
CA LEU A 11 -1.55 -7.72 -13.40
C LEU A 11 -2.68 -8.74 -13.60
N ASP A 12 -3.76 -8.35 -14.28
CA ASP A 12 -4.86 -9.26 -14.59
C ASP A 12 -4.45 -10.39 -15.56
N ARG A 13 -3.61 -10.09 -16.55
CA ARG A 13 -3.03 -11.12 -17.43
C ARG A 13 -2.14 -12.11 -16.65
N LEU A 14 -1.34 -11.63 -15.70
CA LEU A 14 -0.52 -12.49 -14.84
C LEU A 14 -1.40 -13.43 -14.00
N ALA A 15 -2.48 -12.91 -13.41
CA ALA A 15 -3.46 -13.71 -12.68
C ALA A 15 -4.10 -14.79 -13.57
N LYS A 16 -4.54 -14.41 -14.78
CA LYS A 16 -5.13 -15.34 -15.75
C LYS A 16 -4.14 -16.41 -16.21
N LEU A 17 -2.87 -16.04 -16.42
CA LEU A 17 -1.82 -16.99 -16.82
C LEU A 17 -1.58 -18.05 -15.74
N ARG A 18 -1.45 -17.61 -14.49
CA ARG A 18 -1.06 -18.48 -13.36
C ARG A 18 -2.23 -19.23 -12.72
N PHE A 19 -3.40 -18.61 -12.63
CA PHE A 19 -4.54 -19.11 -11.85
C PHE A 19 -5.83 -19.29 -12.68
N LYS A 20 -5.82 -18.94 -13.97
CA LYS A 20 -7.00 -19.00 -14.86
C LYS A 20 -8.21 -18.16 -14.37
N LYS A 21 -7.94 -17.15 -13.54
CA LYS A 21 -8.94 -16.23 -12.98
C LYS A 21 -8.45 -14.79 -13.10
N ALA A 22 -9.37 -13.82 -13.08
CA ALA A 22 -9.01 -12.41 -12.96
C ALA A 22 -8.36 -12.14 -11.59
N TYR A 23 -7.55 -11.10 -11.48
CA TYR A 23 -6.85 -10.78 -10.23
C TYR A 23 -7.83 -10.58 -9.05
N THR A 24 -8.97 -9.92 -9.31
CA THR A 24 -10.03 -9.65 -8.32
C THR A 24 -10.78 -10.89 -7.87
N ASP A 25 -10.74 -11.97 -8.65
CA ASP A 25 -11.49 -13.20 -8.40
C ASP A 25 -10.64 -14.25 -7.66
N LEU A 26 -9.39 -13.90 -7.29
CA LEU A 26 -8.53 -14.74 -6.48
C LEU A 26 -8.99 -14.66 -5.02
N PRO A 27 -9.47 -15.77 -4.42
CA PRO A 27 -10.03 -15.73 -3.06
C PRO A 27 -8.94 -15.59 -1.99
N LYS A 28 -7.78 -16.23 -2.20
CA LYS A 28 -6.67 -16.23 -1.24
C LYS A 28 -5.81 -14.98 -1.42
N GLU A 29 -5.53 -14.31 -0.32
CA GLU A 29 -4.65 -13.15 -0.33
C GLU A 29 -3.22 -13.52 -0.73
N SER A 30 -2.70 -14.65 -0.25
CA SER A 30 -1.36 -15.13 -0.60
C SER A 30 -1.14 -15.30 -2.11
N ASP A 31 -2.18 -15.71 -2.85
CA ASP A 31 -2.13 -15.81 -4.32
C ASP A 31 -2.01 -14.43 -4.96
N ARG A 32 -2.78 -13.45 -4.44
CA ARG A 32 -2.70 -12.05 -4.87
C ARG A 32 -1.33 -11.44 -4.56
N LEU A 33 -0.80 -11.66 -3.35
CA LEU A 33 0.50 -11.17 -2.91
C LEU A 33 1.64 -11.71 -3.79
N THR A 34 1.60 -13.01 -4.12
CA THR A 34 2.60 -13.63 -4.99
C THR A 34 2.69 -12.92 -6.35
N LEU A 35 1.56 -12.49 -6.92
CA LEU A 35 1.56 -11.72 -8.17
C LEU A 35 2.08 -10.29 -7.99
N LEU A 36 1.80 -9.66 -6.84
CA LEU A 36 2.29 -8.32 -6.53
C LEU A 36 3.82 -8.32 -6.37
N TYR A 37 4.40 -9.32 -5.69
CA TYR A 37 5.86 -9.44 -5.57
C TYR A 37 6.56 -9.54 -6.92
N VAL A 38 5.97 -10.24 -7.90
CA VAL A 38 6.53 -10.32 -9.26
C VAL A 38 6.66 -8.94 -9.92
N ILE A 39 5.76 -8.01 -9.63
CA ILE A 39 5.72 -6.68 -10.27
C ILE A 39 6.25 -5.55 -9.37
N GLU A 40 6.70 -5.86 -8.15
CA GLU A 40 6.90 -4.85 -7.10
C GLU A 40 7.95 -3.79 -7.47
N HIS A 41 8.98 -4.19 -8.22
CA HIS A 41 10.03 -3.28 -8.69
C HIS A 41 9.65 -2.51 -9.97
N GLY A 42 8.51 -2.85 -10.59
CA GLY A 42 8.07 -2.25 -11.84
C GLY A 42 7.47 -0.85 -11.67
N ALA A 43 7.56 -0.03 -12.72
CA ALA A 43 7.09 1.35 -12.73
C ALA A 43 5.61 1.50 -12.33
N PHE A 44 4.76 0.55 -12.71
CA PHE A 44 3.34 0.56 -12.33
C PHE A 44 3.16 0.44 -10.81
N PHE A 45 3.75 -0.59 -10.19
CA PHE A 45 3.62 -0.82 -8.76
C PHE A 45 4.23 0.33 -7.95
N GLN A 46 5.43 0.78 -8.33
CA GLN A 46 6.08 1.92 -7.70
C GLN A 46 5.24 3.20 -7.80
N LYS A 47 4.56 3.44 -8.93
CA LYS A 47 3.66 4.59 -9.07
C LYS A 47 2.46 4.52 -8.14
N VAL A 48 1.82 3.35 -8.03
CA VAL A 48 0.69 3.12 -7.11
C VAL A 48 1.15 3.29 -5.66
N LYS A 49 2.26 2.66 -5.26
CA LYS A 49 2.86 2.80 -3.93
C LYS A 49 3.17 4.25 -3.57
N GLY A 50 3.83 4.99 -4.46
CA GLY A 50 4.18 6.40 -4.20
C GLY A 50 2.95 7.31 -4.04
N HIS A 51 1.91 7.10 -4.85
CA HIS A 51 0.64 7.82 -4.71
C HIS A 51 -0.08 7.47 -3.41
N LEU A 52 0.00 6.21 -2.98
CA LEU A 52 -0.59 5.77 -1.70
C LEU A 52 0.13 6.46 -0.52
N VAL A 53 1.46 6.44 -0.50
CA VAL A 53 2.26 7.09 0.56
C VAL A 53 1.92 8.58 0.64
N THR A 54 2.06 9.32 -0.45
CA THR A 54 1.74 10.75 -0.47
C THR A 54 0.29 11.02 -0.06
N GLY A 55 -0.67 10.25 -0.60
CA GLY A 55 -2.08 10.37 -0.25
C GLY A 55 -2.39 10.13 1.23
N PHE A 56 -1.72 9.18 1.89
CA PHE A 56 -1.89 8.94 3.32
C PHE A 56 -1.30 10.06 4.18
N TYR A 57 -0.06 10.45 3.90
CA TYR A 57 0.65 11.44 4.72
C TYR A 57 0.13 12.87 4.49
N ASP A 58 -0.43 13.19 3.32
CA ASP A 58 -1.03 14.51 3.04
C ASP A 58 -2.49 14.61 3.51
N ASN A 59 -3.12 13.50 3.89
CA ASN A 59 -4.52 13.48 4.31
C ASN A 59 -4.67 13.43 5.84
N LYS A 60 -4.85 14.60 6.45
CA LYS A 60 -5.03 14.73 7.91
C LYS A 60 -6.21 13.94 8.48
N ALA A 61 -7.23 13.66 7.68
CA ALA A 61 -8.41 12.93 8.15
C ALA A 61 -8.13 11.45 8.46
N VAL A 62 -7.05 10.89 7.88
CA VAL A 62 -6.69 9.48 8.10
C VAL A 62 -5.58 9.30 9.13
N TRP A 63 -4.87 10.36 9.53
CA TRP A 63 -3.72 10.30 10.44
C TRP A 63 -4.01 9.54 11.74
N GLN A 64 -5.17 9.80 12.36
CA GLN A 64 -5.59 9.11 13.59
C GLN A 64 -5.85 7.62 13.39
N LEU A 65 -6.18 7.17 12.16
CA LEU A 65 -6.51 5.77 11.89
C LEU A 65 -5.28 4.85 11.83
N PHE A 66 -4.09 5.42 11.55
CA PHE A 66 -2.84 4.65 11.47
C PHE A 66 -1.75 5.18 12.41
N GLY A 67 -2.12 6.05 13.35
CA GLY A 67 -1.22 6.56 14.39
C GLY A 67 -0.19 7.57 13.90
N TYR A 68 -0.43 8.28 12.79
CA TYR A 68 0.49 9.33 12.37
C TYR A 68 0.23 10.64 13.10
N GLU A 69 1.27 11.12 13.77
CA GLU A 69 1.19 12.22 14.72
C GLU A 69 1.41 13.61 14.10
N GLY A 70 1.55 13.67 12.78
CA GLY A 70 1.88 14.86 12.02
C GLY A 70 3.36 15.26 12.15
N SER A 71 3.69 16.48 11.74
CA SER A 71 5.07 17.01 11.68
C SER A 71 5.84 16.87 13.00
N SER A 72 7.03 16.27 12.93
CA SER A 72 7.97 16.23 14.05
C SER A 72 8.68 17.57 14.28
N TRP A 73 8.94 18.33 13.21
CA TRP A 73 9.64 19.61 13.28
C TRP A 73 8.81 20.65 14.05
N GLU A 74 7.54 20.80 13.69
CA GLU A 74 6.66 21.80 14.30
C GLU A 74 6.28 21.45 15.74
N LYS A 75 6.43 20.17 16.13
CA LYS A 75 5.96 19.64 17.41
C LYS A 75 7.08 19.11 18.32
N GLY A 76 8.35 19.38 17.98
CA GLY A 76 9.49 19.04 18.83
C GLY A 76 9.82 17.54 18.95
N GLY A 77 9.48 16.73 17.94
CA GLY A 77 9.76 15.30 17.89
C GLY A 77 8.59 14.38 18.29
N TYR A 78 8.91 13.07 18.43
CA TYR A 78 7.93 12.00 18.73
C TYR A 78 8.14 11.30 20.08
N ILE A 79 9.17 11.65 20.86
CA ILE A 79 9.58 10.86 22.05
C ILE A 79 8.48 10.67 23.11
N ASN A 80 7.46 11.54 23.12
CA ASN A 80 6.27 11.44 23.98
C ASN A 80 4.98 11.70 23.17
N ARG A 81 4.99 11.38 21.87
CA ARG A 81 3.95 11.76 20.93
C ARG A 81 3.72 10.69 19.87
N GLY A 82 3.12 9.58 20.32
CA GLY A 82 2.56 8.47 19.54
C GLY A 82 3.58 7.46 19.02
N PHE A 83 3.08 6.51 18.23
CA PHE A 83 3.73 5.24 17.83
C PHE A 83 3.80 4.18 18.93
N ASP A 84 3.73 4.59 20.20
CA ASP A 84 3.65 3.67 21.36
C ASP A 84 2.20 3.26 21.69
N ASP A 85 1.23 3.91 21.03
CA ASP A 85 -0.22 3.82 21.23
C ASP A 85 -0.96 3.22 20.04
N ILE A 86 -0.24 2.74 19.03
CA ILE A 86 -0.82 2.03 17.89
C ILE A 86 -1.28 0.63 18.30
N ASP A 87 -2.49 0.28 17.90
CA ASP A 87 -3.16 -0.97 18.27
C ASP A 87 -3.20 -2.00 17.13
N TRP A 88 -2.63 -1.65 15.97
CA TRP A 88 -2.68 -2.43 14.74
C TRP A 88 -1.42 -3.25 14.46
N LEU A 89 -0.37 -3.12 15.28
CA LEU A 89 0.77 -4.03 15.28
C LEU A 89 0.55 -5.11 16.33
N ASP A 90 0.84 -6.36 15.97
CA ASP A 90 0.94 -7.43 16.98
C ASP A 90 2.02 -7.04 18.01
N GLU A 91 1.84 -7.45 19.27
CA GLU A 91 2.86 -7.25 20.31
C GLU A 91 4.20 -7.87 19.84
N ALA A 92 5.27 -7.07 19.89
CA ALA A 92 6.61 -7.44 19.46
C ALA A 92 7.30 -8.46 20.37
#